data_AF-A0A661DD47-F1
#
_entry.id   AF-A0A661DD47-F1
#
_cell.length_a   1.000
_cell.length_b   1.000
_cell.length_c   1.000
_cell.angle_alpha   90.00
_cell.angle_beta   90.00
_cell.angle_gamma   90.00
#
_symmetry.space_group_name_H-M   'P 1'
#
loop_
_entity.id
_entity.type
_entity.pdbx_description
1 polymer ?
#
loop_
_entity_poly.entity_id
_entity_poly.type
_entity_poly.pdbx_seq_one_letter_code
_entity_poly.pdbx_strand_id
1 'polypeptide(L)' 'MPRRRVVAKREVLPDPKFSNIGLAKFINVIMKDGKKSVAEKIAYNALD' A
#
# COMPACT_ATOMS: atom_id res chain seq x y z
N MET A 1 8.10 5.40 -18.95
CA MET A 1 7.14 4.65 -19.80
C MET A 1 7.93 3.84 -20.83
N PRO A 2 7.92 2.50 -20.76
CA PRO A 2 8.63 1.69 -21.72
C PRO A 2 7.68 1.21 -22.83
N ARG A 3 8.14 1.30 -24.09
CA ARG A 3 7.42 0.83 -25.27
C ARG A 3 7.73 -0.65 -25.65
N ARG A 4 8.77 -1.26 -25.04
CA ARG A 4 9.21 -2.66 -25.29
C ARG A 4 9.79 -3.43 -24.08
N ARG A 5 10.00 -2.80 -22.91
CA ARG A 5 10.67 -3.42 -21.75
C ARG A 5 9.66 -3.70 -20.63
N VAL A 6 9.67 -4.92 -20.07
CA VAL A 6 8.89 -5.29 -18.88
C VAL A 6 9.37 -4.48 -17.68
N VAL A 7 8.45 -3.76 -17.02
CA VAL A 7 8.76 -2.98 -15.81
C VAL A 7 8.92 -3.94 -14.64
N ALA A 8 10.03 -3.84 -13.91
CA ALA A 8 10.21 -4.59 -12.68
C ALA A 8 9.10 -4.24 -11.67
N LYS A 9 8.51 -5.26 -11.05
CA LYS A 9 7.53 -5.05 -9.98
C LYS A 9 8.23 -4.38 -8.81
N ARG A 10 7.66 -3.27 -8.33
CA ARG A 10 8.15 -2.60 -7.11
C ARG A 10 7.80 -3.47 -5.91
N GLU A 11 8.78 -3.77 -5.08
CA GLU A 11 8.56 -4.46 -3.81
C GLU A 11 7.92 -3.49 -2.82
N VAL A 12 6.94 -4.00 -2.08
CA VAL A 12 6.20 -3.23 -1.06
C VAL A 12 6.60 -3.78 0.29
N LEU A 13 7.01 -2.89 1.20
CA LEU A 13 7.32 -3.27 2.57
C LEU A 13 6.06 -3.80 3.25
N PRO A 14 6.16 -4.85 4.07
CA PRO A 14 5.03 -5.39 4.82
C PRO A 14 4.50 -4.36 5.82
N ASP A 15 3.21 -4.49 6.11
CA ASP A 15 2.51 -3.57 7.00
C ASP A 15 3.05 -3.67 8.44
N PRO A 16 3.30 -2.57 9.17
CA PRO A 16 3.97 -2.64 10.47
C PRO A 16 3.15 -3.32 11.58
N LYS A 17 1.81 -3.35 11.46
CA LYS A 17 0.92 -3.92 12.48
C LYS A 17 0.62 -5.41 12.26
N PHE A 18 0.43 -5.79 11.00
CA PHE A 18 0.02 -7.15 10.63
C PHE A 18 1.07 -7.92 9.82
N SER A 19 2.23 -7.31 9.53
CA SER A 19 3.31 -7.86 8.68
C SER A 19 2.81 -8.42 7.35
N ASN A 20 1.67 -7.91 6.86
CA ASN A 20 0.97 -8.45 5.71
C ASN A 20 1.19 -7.55 4.48
N ILE A 21 1.76 -8.14 3.42
CA ILE A 21 2.05 -7.45 2.16
C ILE A 21 0.75 -7.07 1.42
N GLY A 22 -0.31 -7.87 1.55
CA GLY A 22 -1.61 -7.59 0.96
C GLY A 22 -2.27 -6.35 1.58
N LEU A 23 -2.21 -6.24 2.90
CA LEU A 23 -2.76 -5.10 3.63
C LEU A 23 -1.98 -3.82 3.34
N ALA A 24 -0.64 -3.91 3.28
CA ALA A 24 0.21 -2.78 2.86
C ALA A 24 -0.11 -2.31 1.43
N LYS A 25 -0.36 -3.22 0.49
CA LYS A 25 -0.81 -2.86 -0.87
C LYS A 25 -2.18 -2.19 -0.86
N PHE A 26 -3.11 -2.68 -0.05
CA PHE A 26 -4.45 -2.12 0.07
C PHE A 26 -4.43 -0.68 0.62
N ILE A 27 -3.66 -0.43 1.68
CA ILE A 27 -3.46 0.92 2.23
C ILE A 27 -2.86 1.87 1.18
N ASN A 28 -1.86 1.40 0.41
CA ASN A 28 -1.25 2.21 -0.66
C ASN A 28 -2.21 2.53 -1.81
N VAL A 29 -3.22 1.69 -2.08
CA VAL A 29 -4.25 1.93 -3.11
C VAL A 29 -5.28 2.96 -2.62
N ILE A 30 -5.69 2.89 -1.36
CA ILE A 30 -6.66 3.84 -0.76
C ILE A 30 -6.02 5.21 -0.48
N MET A 31 -4.70 5.25 -0.29
CA MET A 31 -3.97 6.48 0.01
C MET A 31 -4.16 7.54 -1.07
N LYS A 32 -4.72 8.68 -0.66
CA LYS A 32 -4.90 9.88 -1.49
C LYS A 32 -3.89 10.97 -1.08
N ASP A 33 -3.35 11.69 -2.05
CA ASP A 33 -2.37 12.77 -1.85
C ASP A 33 -1.10 12.37 -1.06
N GLY A 34 -0.74 11.09 -1.03
CA GLY A 34 0.41 10.60 -0.26
C GLY A 34 0.21 10.59 1.27
N LYS A 35 -1.04 10.73 1.75
CA LYS A 35 -1.37 10.77 3.18
C LYS A 35 -1.40 9.37 3.82
N LYS A 36 -0.22 8.78 4.05
CA LYS A 36 -0.08 7.41 4.58
C LYS A 36 -0.70 7.23 5.97
N SER A 37 -0.47 8.15 6.89
CA SER A 37 -1.03 8.07 8.25
C SER A 37 -2.56 8.10 8.28
N VAL A 38 -3.20 8.85 7.37
CA VAL A 38 -4.67 8.90 7.27
C VAL A 38 -5.20 7.59 6.68
N ALA A 39 -4.54 7.07 5.64
CA ALA A 39 -4.92 5.81 5.02
C ALA A 39 -4.78 4.62 5.98
N GLU A 40 -3.71 4.57 6.77
CA GLU A 40 -3.49 3.56 7.81
C GLU A 40 -4.58 3.63 8.89
N LYS A 41 -4.93 4.82 9.37
CA LYS A 41 -6.02 5.00 10.34
C LYS A 41 -7.36 4.51 9.80
N ILE A 42 -7.73 4.88 8.57
CA ILE A 42 -8.99 4.45 7.96
C ILE A 42 -9.02 2.92 7.80
N ALA A 43 -7.94 2.32 7.31
CA ALA A 43 -7.87 0.88 7.10
C ALA A 43 -7.94 0.10 8.41
N TYR A 44 -7.21 0.52 9.45
CA TYR A 44 -7.26 -0.14 10.75
C TYR A 44 -8.60 0.06 11.47
N ASN A 45 -9.20 1.25 11.38
CA ASN A 45 -10.52 1.52 11.96
C ASN A 45 -11.66 0.77 11.26
N ALA A 46 -11.47 0.32 10.02
CA ALA A 46 -12.47 -0.46 9.28
C ALA A 46 -12.33 -1.98 9.47
N LEU A 47 -11.22 -2.44 10.06
CA LEU A 47 -10.95 -3.84 10.35
C LEU A 47 -11.25 -4.21 11.82
N ASP A 48 -11.44 -3.20 12.67
CA ASP A 48 -11.94 -3.28 14.04
C ASP A 48 -13.47 -3.10 14.02
#